data_AF-A0A8R2B5I1-F1
#
_entry.id   AF-A0A8R2B5I1-F1
#
_cell.length_a   1.000
_cell.length_b   1.000
_cell.length_c   1.000
_cell.angle_alpha   90.00
_cell.angle_beta   90.00
_cell.angle_gamma   90.00
#
_symmetry.space_group_name_H-M   'P 1'
#
loop_
_entity.id
_entity.type
_entity.pdbx_description
1 polymer ?
#
loop_
_entity_poly.entity_id
_entity_poly.type
_entity_poly.pdbx_seq_one_letter_code
_entity_poly.pdbx_strand_id
1 'polypeptide(L)'
;MLERFVELETSIRGTLRLLYNSPKGLTSDEWRVIKELIHILRPFEEATKAVSGGNYMAASIVIVIAQGLINVYEQLQKQNYTLRVNDVIKNILSGMKERDRWGSIEKSKTLARCTFLDPRFKDVPFNEVLQQTAKTKIIQLTTAIISSSGAGLSEEQSIPNDLTEPKNSLSIWSTVDTNVAQKKPVGTNTSRAIIEIQRYLEDSLQQRNADPLKR
;
A
#
# COMPACT_ATOMS: atom_id res chain seq x y z
N MET A 1 0.20 3.58 26.95
CA MET A 1 -0.32 3.35 28.32
C MET A 1 0.48 2.25 29.03
N LEU A 2 0.57 1.04 28.48
CA LEU A 2 1.34 -0.05 29.11
C LEU A 2 2.84 0.26 29.23
N GLU A 3 3.45 0.88 28.22
CA GLU A 3 4.85 1.34 28.30
C GLU A 3 5.07 2.27 29.50
N ARG A 4 4.26 3.32 29.63
CA ARG A 4 4.29 4.23 30.78
C ARG A 4 4.05 3.52 32.11
N PHE A 5 3.20 2.49 32.15
CA PHE A 5 2.98 1.70 33.37
C PHE A 5 4.24 0.92 33.77
N VAL A 6 4.98 0.37 32.80
CA VAL A 6 6.27 -0.30 33.03
C VAL A 6 7.36 0.69 33.41
N GLU A 7 7.42 1.88 32.82
CA GLU A 7 8.35 2.94 33.21
C GLU A 7 8.19 3.36 34.68
N LEU A 8 6.95 3.33 35.17
CA LEU A 8 6.62 3.69 36.56
C LEU A 8 6.75 2.51 37.53
N GLU A 9 7.28 1.34 37.11
CA GLU A 9 7.36 0.13 37.94
C GLU A 9 7.99 0.40 39.32
N THR A 10 9.11 1.13 39.36
CA THR A 10 9.83 1.46 40.60
C THR A 10 9.01 2.35 41.53
N SER A 11 8.36 3.37 40.96
CA SER A 11 7.51 4.31 41.67
C SER A 11 6.28 3.61 42.24
N ILE A 12 5.62 2.78 41.42
CA ILE A 12 4.43 2.00 41.82
C ILE A 12 4.78 1.05 42.96
N ARG A 13 5.86 0.27 42.83
CA ARG A 13 6.32 -0.65 43.88
C ARG A 13 6.67 0.07 45.18
N GLY A 14 7.30 1.24 45.09
CA GLY A 14 7.64 2.08 46.23
C GLY A 14 6.41 2.60 46.96
N THR A 15 5.47 3.23 46.24
CA THR A 15 4.25 3.78 46.83
C THR A 15 3.32 2.72 47.39
N LEU A 16 3.24 1.56 46.73
CA LEU A 16 2.37 0.46 47.16
C LEU A 16 2.77 -0.06 48.54
N ARG A 17 4.09 -0.10 48.83
CA ARG A 17 4.63 -0.50 50.14
C ARG A 17 4.29 0.50 51.26
N LEU A 18 4.02 1.75 50.94
CA LEU A 18 3.73 2.82 51.91
C LEU A 18 2.25 2.90 52.30
N LEU A 19 1.36 2.15 51.64
CA LEU A 19 -0.09 2.21 51.90
C LEU A 19 -0.51 1.27 53.03
N TYR A 20 -1.26 1.78 54.00
CA TYR A 20 -1.77 1.04 55.16
C TYR A 20 -2.67 -0.15 54.78
N ASN A 21 -3.38 -0.06 53.64
CA ASN A 21 -4.23 -1.11 53.06
C ASN A 21 -3.90 -1.32 51.57
N SER A 22 -2.64 -1.63 51.25
CA SER A 22 -2.20 -1.74 49.87
C SER A 22 -2.90 -2.89 49.13
N PRO A 23 -3.40 -2.70 47.89
CA PRO A 23 -3.83 -3.83 47.06
C PRO A 23 -2.63 -4.73 46.74
N LYS A 24 -2.89 -6.01 46.46
CA LYS A 24 -1.82 -6.96 46.06
C LYS A 24 -1.13 -6.43 44.80
N GLY A 25 0.18 -6.23 44.91
CA GLY A 25 1.00 -5.82 43.77
C GLY A 25 1.16 -6.95 42.75
N LEU A 26 1.56 -6.58 41.54
CA LEU A 26 1.88 -7.54 40.48
C LEU A 26 3.13 -8.35 40.82
N THR A 27 3.07 -9.65 40.56
CA THR A 27 4.16 -10.60 40.66
C THR A 27 5.22 -10.36 39.58
N SER A 28 6.44 -10.86 39.79
CA SER A 28 7.52 -10.74 38.80
C SER A 28 7.15 -11.36 37.45
N ASP A 29 6.40 -12.46 37.44
CA ASP A 29 5.89 -13.09 36.22
C ASP A 29 4.87 -12.21 35.50
N GLU A 30 3.99 -11.50 36.22
CA GLU A 30 3.04 -10.57 35.61
C GLU A 30 3.74 -9.36 34.99
N TRP A 31 4.77 -8.82 35.66
CA TRP A 31 5.60 -7.77 35.05
C TRP A 31 6.32 -8.24 33.80
N ARG A 32 6.81 -9.50 33.78
CA ARG A 32 7.38 -10.11 32.57
C ARG A 32 6.35 -10.18 31.45
N VAL A 33 5.14 -10.68 31.73
CA VAL A 33 4.05 -10.75 30.75
C VAL A 33 3.71 -9.37 30.18
N ILE A 34 3.64 -8.32 31.00
CA ILE A 34 3.34 -6.96 30.50
C ILE A 34 4.44 -6.47 29.55
N LYS A 35 5.71 -6.72 29.87
CA LYS A 35 6.85 -6.35 29.01
C LYS A 35 6.82 -7.09 27.68
N GLU A 36 6.51 -8.39 27.69
CA GLU A 36 6.29 -9.19 26.49
C GLU A 36 5.08 -8.71 25.67
N LEU A 37 3.98 -8.33 26.33
CA LEU A 37 2.79 -7.78 25.68
C LEU A 37 3.09 -6.48 24.92
N ILE A 38 3.87 -5.57 25.52
CA ILE A 38 4.31 -4.34 24.84
C ILE A 38 5.08 -4.69 23.56
N HIS A 39 5.96 -5.68 23.62
CA HIS A 39 6.74 -6.10 22.46
C HIS A 39 5.85 -6.61 21.31
N ILE A 40 4.88 -7.49 21.59
CA ILE A 40 4.00 -8.02 20.54
C ILE A 40 3.00 -6.99 20.01
N LEU A 41 2.70 -5.92 20.76
CA LEU A 41 1.77 -4.86 20.34
C LEU A 41 2.45 -3.78 19.48
N ARG A 42 3.78 -3.66 19.53
CA ARG A 42 4.55 -2.68 18.74
C ARG A 42 4.29 -2.73 17.23
N PRO A 43 4.16 -3.90 16.57
CA PRO A 43 3.80 -3.96 15.15
C PRO A 43 2.45 -3.31 14.83
N PHE A 44 1.46 -3.37 15.72
CA PHE A 44 0.17 -2.68 15.52
C PHE A 44 0.28 -1.18 15.68
N GLU A 45 1.17 -0.70 16.54
CA GLU A 45 1.47 0.73 16.64
C GLU A 45 2.09 1.24 15.32
N GLU A 46 3.07 0.51 14.77
CA GLU A 46 3.69 0.83 13.48
C GLU A 46 2.64 0.83 12.35
N ALA A 47 1.82 -0.21 12.28
CA ALA A 47 0.72 -0.33 11.31
C ALA A 47 -0.27 0.84 11.41
N THR A 48 -0.67 1.20 12.63
CA THR A 48 -1.62 2.30 12.85
C THR A 48 -1.00 3.65 12.48
N LYS A 49 0.26 3.89 12.84
CA LYS A 49 0.99 5.10 12.44
C LYS A 49 1.15 5.20 10.94
N ALA A 50 1.40 4.08 10.26
CA ALA A 50 1.43 4.04 8.81
C ALA A 50 0.06 4.46 8.24
N VAL A 51 -1.02 3.75 8.58
CA VAL A 51 -2.36 4.04 8.04
C VAL A 51 -2.88 5.44 8.41
N SER A 52 -2.49 6.00 9.56
CA SER A 52 -2.89 7.34 10.01
C SER A 52 -1.97 8.49 9.57
N GLY A 53 -0.86 8.19 8.88
CA GLY A 53 0.05 9.18 8.34
C GLY A 53 -0.59 9.96 7.19
N GLY A 54 -1.19 11.11 7.47
CA GLY A 54 -2.14 11.84 6.61
C GLY A 54 -1.64 12.43 5.28
N ASN A 55 -0.50 12.02 4.75
CA ASN A 55 0.08 12.57 3.51
C ASN A 55 -0.01 11.65 2.29
N TYR A 56 -0.53 10.43 2.42
CA TYR A 56 -0.67 9.50 1.30
C TYR A 56 -1.99 8.73 1.35
N MET A 57 -2.37 8.13 0.21
CA MET A 57 -3.63 7.38 0.09
C MET A 57 -3.61 6.15 1.00
N ALA A 58 -4.25 6.23 2.17
CA ALA A 58 -4.27 5.14 3.15
C ALA A 58 -4.77 3.81 2.56
N ALA A 59 -5.66 3.83 1.56
CA ALA A 59 -6.19 2.61 0.95
C ALA A 59 -5.15 1.74 0.23
N SER A 60 -4.06 2.32 -0.30
CA SER A 60 -3.05 1.55 -1.05
C SER A 60 -2.09 0.77 -0.17
N ILE A 61 -1.96 1.14 1.12
CA ILE A 61 -1.03 0.47 2.05
C ILE A 61 -1.70 -0.66 2.85
N VAL A 62 -3.03 -0.68 2.93
CA VAL A 62 -3.78 -1.58 3.81
C VAL A 62 -3.47 -3.06 3.56
N ILE A 63 -3.40 -3.49 2.29
CA ILE A 63 -3.08 -4.89 1.95
C ILE A 63 -1.66 -5.25 2.41
N VAL A 64 -0.70 -4.35 2.13
CA VAL A 64 0.71 -4.54 2.48
C VAL A 64 0.90 -4.63 4.00
N ILE A 65 0.21 -3.78 4.76
CA ILE A 65 0.25 -3.80 6.24
C ILE A 65 -0.39 -5.08 6.78
N ALA A 66 -1.52 -5.52 6.23
CA ALA A 66 -2.18 -6.75 6.68
C ALA A 66 -1.27 -7.97 6.51
N GLN A 67 -0.64 -8.11 5.33
CA GLN A 67 0.32 -9.19 5.06
C GLN A 67 1.56 -9.09 5.95
N GLY A 68 2.11 -7.87 6.11
CA GLY A 68 3.25 -7.61 6.98
C GLY A 68 2.97 -8.01 8.43
N LEU A 69 1.80 -7.67 8.97
CA LEU A 69 1.40 -8.05 10.32
C LEU A 69 1.26 -9.56 10.48
N ILE A 70 0.65 -10.25 9.51
CA ILE A 70 0.55 -11.72 9.55
C ILE A 70 1.94 -12.35 9.59
N ASN A 71 2.86 -11.92 8.72
CA ASN A 71 4.23 -12.43 8.68
C ASN A 71 4.98 -12.18 10.01
N VAL A 72 4.86 -10.97 10.58
CA VAL A 72 5.47 -10.65 11.88
C VAL A 72 4.91 -11.57 12.98
N TYR A 73 3.60 -11.79 13.02
CA TYR A 73 2.99 -12.65 14.04
C TYR A 73 3.34 -14.14 13.86
N GLU A 74 3.52 -14.61 12.63
CA GLU A 74 4.04 -15.96 12.36
C GLU A 74 5.51 -16.12 12.80
N GLN A 75 6.30 -15.05 12.78
CA GLN A 75 7.66 -15.04 13.33
C GLN A 75 7.64 -14.97 14.86
N LEU A 76 6.78 -14.13 15.45
CA LEU A 76 6.61 -14.04 16.90
C LEU A 76 6.18 -15.38 17.50
N GLN A 77 5.34 -16.15 16.80
CA GLN A 77 4.92 -17.49 17.24
C GLN A 77 6.10 -18.49 17.37
N LYS A 78 7.22 -18.25 16.69
CA LYS A 78 8.43 -19.10 16.76
C LYS A 78 9.36 -18.72 17.91
N GLN A 79 9.09 -17.61 18.60
CA GLN A 79 9.92 -17.13 19.70
C GLN A 79 9.47 -17.69 21.06
N ASN A 80 10.36 -17.61 22.06
CA ASN A 80 10.09 -18.09 23.40
C ASN A 80 9.44 -17.01 24.26
N TYR A 81 8.11 -16.97 24.28
CA TYR A 81 7.31 -16.13 25.19
C TYR A 81 6.67 -16.94 26.33
N THR A 82 6.16 -16.25 27.34
CA THR A 82 5.33 -16.85 28.39
C THR A 82 4.07 -17.46 27.77
N LEU A 83 3.55 -18.57 28.33
CA LEU A 83 2.35 -19.28 27.86
C LEU A 83 1.18 -18.32 27.57
N ARG A 84 0.89 -17.40 28.50
CA ARG A 84 -0.19 -16.41 28.35
C ARG A 84 -0.02 -15.52 27.11
N VAL A 85 1.22 -15.12 26.79
CA VAL A 85 1.53 -14.26 25.65
C VAL A 85 1.46 -15.05 24.35
N ASN A 86 1.91 -16.30 24.35
CA ASN A 86 1.74 -17.20 23.21
C ASN A 86 0.26 -17.41 22.85
N ASP A 87 -0.63 -17.52 23.85
CA ASP A 87 -2.07 -17.61 23.59
C ASP A 87 -2.63 -16.31 22.99
N VAL A 88 -2.14 -15.14 23.43
CA VAL A 88 -2.50 -13.85 22.82
C VAL A 88 -2.02 -13.78 21.36
N ILE A 89 -0.78 -14.18 21.06
CA ILE A 89 -0.25 -14.23 19.68
C ILE A 89 -1.14 -15.13 18.80
N LYS A 90 -1.50 -16.33 19.28
CA LYS A 90 -2.38 -17.26 18.56
C LYS A 90 -3.77 -16.65 18.31
N ASN A 91 -4.35 -16.00 19.31
CA ASN A 91 -5.67 -15.37 19.20
C ASN A 91 -5.67 -14.18 18.22
N ILE A 92 -4.59 -13.40 18.20
CA ILE A 92 -4.43 -12.31 17.25
C ILE A 92 -4.27 -12.88 15.82
N LEU A 93 -3.42 -13.89 15.65
CA LEU A 93 -3.20 -14.53 14.34
C LEU A 93 -4.47 -15.19 13.80
N SER A 94 -5.24 -15.90 14.66
CA SER A 94 -6.52 -16.49 14.27
C SER A 94 -7.54 -15.42 13.90
N GLY A 95 -7.63 -14.33 14.66
CA GLY A 95 -8.50 -13.19 14.34
C GLY A 95 -8.13 -12.49 13.03
N MET A 96 -6.83 -12.38 12.70
CA MET A 96 -6.39 -11.83 11.41
C MET A 96 -6.68 -12.78 10.23
N LYS A 97 -6.61 -14.09 10.45
CA LYS A 97 -6.93 -15.09 9.41
C LYS A 97 -8.43 -15.34 9.25
N GLU A 98 -9.24 -14.91 10.21
CA GLU A 98 -10.70 -15.04 10.17
C GLU A 98 -11.30 -14.24 8.99
N ARG A 99 -12.14 -14.91 8.21
CA ARG A 99 -12.69 -14.39 6.94
C ARG A 99 -13.45 -13.07 7.12
N ASP A 100 -14.26 -13.00 8.18
CA ASP A 100 -15.20 -11.89 8.43
C ASP A 100 -14.50 -10.65 8.98
N ARG A 101 -13.21 -10.76 9.33
CA ARG A 101 -12.37 -9.64 9.76
C ARG A 101 -11.40 -9.28 8.64
N TRP A 102 -10.24 -9.94 8.63
CA TRP A 102 -9.09 -9.56 7.80
C TRP A 102 -8.79 -10.58 6.70
N GLY A 103 -9.24 -11.83 6.84
CA GLY A 103 -8.93 -12.91 5.91
C GLY A 103 -9.46 -12.73 4.48
N SER A 104 -10.25 -11.68 4.22
CA SER A 104 -10.76 -11.34 2.89
C SER A 104 -10.33 -9.95 2.39
N ILE A 105 -9.41 -9.27 3.08
CA ILE A 105 -9.03 -7.88 2.74
C ILE A 105 -8.41 -7.78 1.34
N GLU A 106 -7.63 -8.77 0.94
CA GLU A 106 -7.02 -8.87 -0.40
C GLU A 106 -8.05 -9.10 -1.51
N LYS A 107 -9.23 -9.64 -1.17
CA LYS A 107 -10.34 -9.84 -2.13
C LYS A 107 -11.11 -8.55 -2.39
N SER A 108 -10.86 -7.49 -1.61
CA SER A 108 -11.47 -6.18 -1.84
C SER A 108 -10.97 -5.59 -3.15
N LYS A 109 -11.90 -5.46 -4.11
CA LYS A 109 -11.59 -4.89 -5.43
C LYS A 109 -11.04 -3.47 -5.32
N THR A 110 -11.50 -2.69 -4.35
CA THR A 110 -11.04 -1.30 -4.16
C THR A 110 -9.62 -1.27 -3.62
N LEU A 111 -9.34 -1.99 -2.54
CA LEU A 111 -8.00 -2.03 -1.94
C LEU A 111 -6.97 -2.63 -2.91
N ALA A 112 -7.34 -3.69 -3.63
CA ALA A 112 -6.48 -4.30 -4.63
C ALA A 112 -6.12 -3.30 -5.75
N ARG A 113 -7.07 -2.50 -6.24
CA ARG A 113 -6.80 -1.46 -7.24
C ARG A 113 -5.91 -0.36 -6.68
N CYS A 114 -6.22 0.16 -5.49
CA CYS A 114 -5.42 1.20 -4.86
C CYS A 114 -3.97 0.75 -4.65
N THR A 115 -3.78 -0.49 -4.19
CA THR A 115 -2.44 -1.08 -3.98
C THR A 115 -1.71 -1.30 -5.30
N PHE A 116 -2.40 -1.83 -6.32
CA PHE A 116 -1.81 -2.08 -7.65
C PHE A 116 -1.37 -0.78 -8.35
N LEU A 117 -2.15 0.29 -8.21
CA LEU A 117 -1.86 1.60 -8.80
C LEU A 117 -0.85 2.42 -7.99
N ASP A 118 -0.41 1.91 -6.83
CA ASP A 118 0.63 2.57 -6.06
C ASP A 118 2.02 2.16 -6.59
N PRO A 119 2.83 3.10 -7.10
CA PRO A 119 4.12 2.81 -7.70
C PRO A 119 5.15 2.21 -6.72
N ARG A 120 4.88 2.29 -5.41
CA ARG A 120 5.72 1.69 -4.36
C ARG A 120 5.48 0.19 -4.20
N PHE A 121 4.30 -0.32 -4.60
CA PHE A 121 3.90 -1.70 -4.34
C PHE A 121 3.58 -2.48 -5.62
N LYS A 122 2.87 -1.86 -6.57
CA LYS A 122 2.46 -2.48 -7.83
C LYS A 122 1.82 -3.86 -7.61
N ASP A 123 2.35 -4.87 -8.27
CA ASP A 123 1.89 -6.26 -8.20
C ASP A 123 2.56 -7.10 -7.10
N VAL A 124 3.62 -6.59 -6.46
CA VAL A 124 4.44 -7.32 -5.45
C VAL A 124 3.64 -7.98 -4.33
N PRO A 125 2.63 -7.33 -3.70
CA PRO A 125 1.92 -7.95 -2.59
C PRO A 125 0.90 -9.00 -3.04
N PHE A 126 0.66 -9.19 -4.34
CA PHE A 126 -0.37 -10.11 -4.81
C PHE A 126 0.19 -11.48 -5.13
N ASN A 127 -0.60 -12.52 -4.85
CA ASN A 127 -0.39 -13.82 -5.47
C ASN A 127 -0.77 -13.77 -6.96
N GLU A 128 -0.32 -14.77 -7.73
CA GLU A 128 -0.50 -14.83 -9.19
C GLU A 128 -1.98 -14.65 -9.63
N VAL A 129 -2.92 -15.26 -8.89
CA VAL A 129 -4.36 -15.19 -9.19
C VAL A 129 -4.91 -13.78 -8.97
N LEU A 130 -4.57 -13.15 -7.85
CA LEU A 130 -5.00 -11.79 -7.51
C LEU A 130 -4.35 -10.76 -8.41
N GLN A 131 -3.07 -10.93 -8.73
CA GLN A 131 -2.34 -10.10 -9.67
C GLN A 131 -3.03 -10.07 -11.03
N GLN A 132 -3.33 -11.25 -11.60
CA GLN A 132 -3.99 -11.34 -12.90
C GLN A 132 -5.39 -10.75 -12.88
N THR A 133 -6.13 -10.94 -11.78
CA THR A 133 -7.46 -10.35 -11.58
C THR A 133 -7.40 -8.82 -11.52
N ALA A 134 -6.45 -8.26 -10.74
CA ALA A 134 -6.24 -6.83 -10.63
C ALA A 134 -5.80 -6.24 -11.98
N LYS A 135 -4.80 -6.84 -12.63
CA LYS A 135 -4.29 -6.42 -13.96
C LYS A 135 -5.41 -6.39 -15.00
N THR A 136 -6.19 -7.46 -15.12
CA THR A 136 -7.33 -7.53 -16.06
C THR A 136 -8.35 -6.43 -15.79
N LYS A 137 -8.65 -6.15 -14.52
CA LYS A 137 -9.62 -5.12 -14.16
C LYS A 137 -9.11 -3.71 -14.43
N ILE A 138 -7.84 -3.44 -14.16
CA ILE A 138 -7.21 -2.15 -14.50
C ILE A 138 -7.16 -1.96 -16.01
N ILE A 139 -6.81 -2.99 -16.80
CA ILE A 139 -6.85 -2.94 -18.28
C ILE A 139 -8.25 -2.56 -18.78
N GLN A 140 -9.31 -3.16 -18.24
CA GLN A 140 -10.68 -2.83 -18.60
C GLN A 140 -11.03 -1.36 -18.30
N LEU A 141 -10.64 -0.86 -17.13
CA LEU A 141 -10.88 0.53 -16.74
C LEU A 141 -10.10 1.51 -17.64
N THR A 142 -8.83 1.24 -17.89
CA THR A 142 -7.99 2.05 -18.79
C THR A 142 -8.54 2.04 -20.22
N THR A 143 -9.01 0.89 -20.71
CA THR A 143 -9.64 0.78 -22.04
C THR A 143 -10.91 1.64 -22.12
N ALA A 144 -11.73 1.64 -21.07
CA ALA A 144 -12.91 2.49 -20.98
C ALA A 144 -12.55 3.98 -21.00
N ILE A 145 -11.52 4.38 -20.25
CA ILE A 145 -11.02 5.77 -20.23
C ILE A 145 -10.49 6.21 -21.60
N ILE A 146 -9.68 5.36 -22.26
CA ILE A 146 -9.16 5.66 -23.61
C ILE A 146 -10.31 5.81 -24.61
N SER A 147 -11.34 4.97 -24.48
CA SER A 147 -12.52 5.03 -25.36
C SER A 147 -13.35 6.29 -25.13
N SER A 148 -13.46 6.79 -23.89
CA SER A 148 -14.13 8.06 -23.59
C SER A 148 -13.29 9.28 -23.95
N SER A 149 -11.96 9.24 -23.77
CA SER A 149 -11.07 10.36 -24.14
C SER A 149 -10.95 10.56 -25.64
N GLY A 150 -11.16 9.50 -26.45
CA GLY A 150 -11.28 9.59 -27.90
C GLY A 150 -12.46 10.45 -28.38
N ALA A 151 -13.39 10.82 -27.50
CA ALA A 151 -14.52 11.69 -27.80
C ALA A 151 -14.39 13.12 -27.24
N GLY A 152 -13.32 13.49 -26.50
CA GLY A 152 -13.34 14.78 -25.79
C GLY A 152 -12.06 15.39 -25.25
N LEU A 153 -10.87 14.84 -25.46
CA LEU A 153 -9.63 15.51 -25.03
C LEU A 153 -8.58 15.46 -26.13
N SER A 154 -8.60 16.51 -26.97
CA SER A 154 -7.38 17.01 -27.61
C SER A 154 -6.43 17.43 -26.49
N GLU A 155 -5.58 16.52 -26.03
CA GLU A 155 -4.40 16.91 -25.27
C GLU A 155 -3.58 17.84 -26.19
N GLU A 156 -3.54 19.11 -25.80
CA GLU A 156 -2.59 20.10 -26.29
C GLU A 156 -1.17 19.59 -26.03
N GLN A 157 -0.67 18.74 -26.92
CA GLN A 157 0.75 18.81 -27.28
C GLN A 157 0.87 20.02 -28.21
N SER A 158 0.91 21.20 -27.61
CA SER A 158 1.41 22.40 -28.27
C SER A 158 2.88 22.16 -28.60
N ILE A 159 3.14 21.62 -29.77
CA ILE A 159 4.41 21.81 -30.46
C ILE A 159 4.60 23.33 -30.52
N PRO A 160 5.76 23.90 -30.12
CA PRO A 160 6.04 25.30 -30.35
C PRO A 160 5.93 25.56 -31.86
N ASN A 161 4.82 26.18 -32.27
CA ASN A 161 4.63 26.68 -33.62
C ASN A 161 5.54 27.89 -33.79
N ASP A 162 6.81 27.65 -34.08
CA ASP A 162 7.63 28.65 -34.74
C ASP A 162 7.47 28.45 -36.25
N LEU A 163 6.34 28.90 -36.78
CA LEU A 163 6.05 28.91 -38.21
C LEU A 163 6.07 30.36 -38.70
N THR A 164 7.28 30.87 -38.90
CA THR A 164 7.54 31.99 -39.81
C THR A 164 8.21 31.49 -41.08
N GLU A 165 7.54 30.62 -41.84
CA GLU A 165 7.90 30.43 -43.26
C GLU A 165 6.67 30.64 -44.18
N PRO A 166 6.84 31.39 -45.29
CA PRO A 166 5.76 31.74 -46.18
C PRO A 166 5.22 30.50 -46.91
N LYS A 167 3.88 30.44 -47.04
CA LYS A 167 3.05 29.36 -47.62
C LYS A 167 3.36 28.93 -49.08
N ASN A 168 4.48 29.34 -49.68
CA ASN A 168 4.84 29.08 -51.08
C ASN A 168 6.24 28.48 -51.29
N SER A 169 6.90 27.92 -50.27
CA SER A 169 8.09 27.09 -50.48
C SER A 169 7.67 25.62 -50.65
N LEU A 170 8.08 24.97 -51.75
CA LEU A 170 8.03 23.51 -51.88
C LEU A 170 9.04 22.91 -50.88
N SER A 171 8.59 22.74 -49.64
CA SER A 171 9.39 22.12 -48.58
C SER A 171 9.30 20.61 -48.68
N ILE A 172 10.44 19.92 -48.63
CA ILE A 172 10.49 18.45 -48.54
C ILE A 172 9.73 17.97 -47.29
N TRP A 173 9.71 18.79 -46.24
CA TRP A 173 9.05 18.49 -44.97
C TRP A 173 7.54 18.55 -45.04
N SER A 174 6.92 19.31 -45.96
CA SER A 174 5.45 19.41 -46.01
C SER A 174 4.78 18.05 -46.23
N THR A 175 5.38 17.21 -47.07
CA THR A 175 4.90 15.84 -47.32
C THR A 175 5.15 14.93 -46.12
N VAL A 176 6.29 15.08 -45.45
CA VAL A 176 6.64 14.28 -44.27
C VAL A 176 5.75 14.65 -43.08
N ASP A 177 5.59 15.93 -42.79
CA ASP A 177 4.76 16.45 -41.72
C ASP A 177 3.28 16.09 -41.92
N THR A 178 2.80 16.16 -43.18
CA THR A 178 1.43 15.71 -43.51
C THR A 178 1.28 14.20 -43.30
N ASN A 179 2.25 13.40 -43.74
CA ASN A 179 2.21 11.95 -43.54
C ASN A 179 2.33 11.56 -42.07
N VAL A 180 3.14 12.26 -41.28
CA VAL A 180 3.30 12.06 -39.84
C VAL A 180 2.01 12.46 -39.11
N ALA A 181 1.41 13.60 -39.46
CA ALA A 181 0.14 14.05 -38.89
C ALA A 181 -1.04 13.12 -39.22
N GLN A 182 -1.03 12.47 -40.39
CA GLN A 182 -2.06 11.50 -40.79
C GLN A 182 -1.84 10.10 -40.20
N LYS A 183 -0.62 9.78 -39.75
CA LYS A 183 -0.30 8.45 -39.22
C LYS A 183 -0.82 8.31 -37.79
N LYS A 184 -2.06 7.83 -37.66
CA LYS A 184 -2.60 7.43 -36.37
C LYS A 184 -1.90 6.15 -35.87
N PRO A 185 -1.58 6.05 -34.57
CA PRO A 185 -1.00 4.84 -34.01
C PRO A 185 -1.95 3.65 -34.24
N VAL A 186 -1.40 2.56 -34.76
CA VAL A 186 -2.13 1.33 -35.06
C VAL A 186 -2.29 0.52 -33.77
N GLY A 187 -3.53 0.29 -33.34
CA GLY A 187 -3.83 -0.56 -32.19
C GLY A 187 -5.25 -0.37 -31.67
N THR A 188 -5.85 -1.44 -31.15
CA THR A 188 -7.14 -1.32 -30.44
C THR A 188 -6.94 -0.54 -29.14
N ASN A 189 -8.00 0.09 -28.62
CA ASN A 189 -7.96 0.76 -27.32
C ASN A 189 -7.46 -0.20 -26.21
N THR A 190 -7.83 -1.48 -26.31
CA THR A 190 -7.35 -2.54 -25.42
C THR A 190 -5.85 -2.76 -25.54
N SER A 191 -5.30 -2.85 -26.76
CA SER A 191 -3.86 -3.00 -26.98
C SER A 191 -3.07 -1.85 -26.39
N ARG A 192 -3.57 -0.61 -26.53
CA ARG A 192 -2.96 0.58 -25.93
C ARG A 192 -2.98 0.53 -24.40
N ALA A 193 -4.12 0.15 -23.81
CA ALA A 193 -4.24 -0.02 -22.36
C ALA A 193 -3.28 -1.09 -21.82
N ILE A 194 -3.13 -2.22 -22.53
CA ILE A 194 -2.21 -3.30 -22.15
C ILE A 194 -0.76 -2.80 -22.14
N ILE A 195 -0.32 -2.12 -23.20
CA ILE A 195 1.05 -1.60 -23.30
C ILE A 195 1.34 -0.60 -22.19
N GLU A 196 0.41 0.31 -21.90
CA GLU A 196 0.58 1.32 -20.85
C GLU A 196 0.74 0.68 -19.47
N ILE A 197 -0.11 -0.30 -19.15
CA ILE A 197 -0.06 -1.01 -17.85
C ILE A 197 1.21 -1.86 -17.76
N GLN A 198 1.63 -2.47 -18.86
CA GLN A 198 2.86 -3.25 -18.89
C GLN A 198 4.08 -2.34 -18.64
N ARG A 199 4.15 -1.18 -19.29
CA ARG A 199 5.18 -0.17 -19.04
C ARG A 199 5.21 0.27 -17.58
N TYR A 200 4.04 0.56 -17.01
CA TYR A 200 3.91 0.90 -15.58
C TYR A 200 4.44 -0.21 -14.66
N LEU A 201 4.19 -1.49 -14.98
CA LEU A 201 4.70 -2.62 -14.19
C LEU A 201 6.22 -2.79 -14.33
N GLU A 202 6.77 -2.51 -15.52
CA GLU A 202 8.21 -2.62 -15.81
C GLU A 202 9.06 -1.50 -15.19
N ASP A 203 8.47 -0.34 -14.91
CA ASP A 203 9.16 0.73 -14.21
C ASP A 203 9.70 0.26 -12.84
N SER A 204 10.80 0.84 -12.36
CA SER A 204 11.34 0.52 -11.04
C SER A 204 10.34 0.86 -9.92
N LEU A 205 10.31 0.06 -8.86
CA LEU A 205 9.53 0.38 -7.66
C LEU A 205 10.06 1.63 -6.95
N GLN A 206 9.15 2.47 -6.46
CA GLN A 206 9.50 3.60 -5.63
C GLN A 206 9.75 3.18 -4.17
N GLN A 207 10.53 3.98 -3.43
CA GLN A 207 10.74 3.74 -2.00
C GLN A 207 9.44 3.88 -1.22
N ARG A 208 9.21 3.03 -0.21
CA ARG A 208 7.97 3.05 0.60
C ARG A 208 7.65 4.42 1.23
N ASN A 209 8.69 5.19 1.58
CA ASN A 209 8.58 6.49 2.24
C ASN A 209 8.47 7.67 1.25
N ALA A 210 8.59 7.42 -0.06
CA ALA A 210 8.43 8.45 -1.07
C ALA A 210 6.95 8.84 -1.25
N ASP A 211 6.73 10.04 -1.74
CA ASP A 211 5.40 10.52 -2.12
C ASP A 211 4.97 9.80 -3.42
N PRO A 212 3.90 8.98 -3.40
CA PRO A 212 3.49 8.20 -4.57
C PRO A 212 2.95 9.07 -5.72
N LEU A 213 2.71 10.37 -5.48
CA LEU A 213 2.23 11.31 -6.50
C LEU A 213 3.33 12.17 -7.11
N LYS A 214 4.56 12.11 -6.58
CA LYS A 214 5.70 12.82 -7.15
C LYS A 214 6.37 11.93 -8.21
N ARG A 215 6.29 12.39 -9.46
CA ARG A 215 7.08 11.89 -10.60
C ARG A 215 8.36 12.70 -10.73
#